data_AF-A0A7A2XW42-F1
#
_entry.id   AF-A0A7A2XW42-F1
#
_cell.length_a   1.000
_cell.length_b   1.000
_cell.length_c   1.000
_cell.angle_alpha   90.00
_cell.angle_beta   90.00
_cell.angle_gamma   90.00
#
_symmetry.space_group_name_H-M   'P 1'
#
loop_
_entity.id
_entity.type
_entity.pdbx_description
1 polymer ?
#
loop_
_entity_poly.entity_id
_entity_poly.type
_entity_poly.pdbx_seq_one_letter_code
_entity_poly.pdbx_strand_id
1 'polypeptide(L)' 'GSTVINLFAPGKVNLVEQLESLSVTKIGQPLAVSTETFVTPDAEPAPLPAEEIEAEHDASPLVDDKKDQV' A
#
# COMPACT_ATOMS: atom_id res chain seq x y z
N GLY A 1 26.65 -22.83 -0.05
CA GLY A 1 25.48 -21.94 -0.07
C GLY A 1 24.37 -22.59 0.73
N SER A 2 23.66 -21.82 1.55
CA SER A 2 22.44 -22.31 2.20
C SER A 2 21.30 -22.32 1.17
N THR A 3 20.50 -23.38 1.13
CA THR A 3 19.32 -23.47 0.25
C THR A 3 18.08 -23.13 1.06
N VAL A 4 17.21 -22.29 0.52
CA VAL A 4 15.93 -21.92 1.14
C VAL A 4 14.77 -22.39 0.26
N ILE A 5 13.71 -22.88 0.88
CA ILE A 5 12.49 -23.31 0.21
C ILE A 5 11.33 -22.67 0.97
N ASN A 6 10.50 -21.92 0.26
CA ASN A 6 9.27 -21.32 0.80
C ASN A 6 8.07 -22.13 0.30
N LEU A 7 7.11 -22.40 1.18
CA LEU A 7 5.86 -23.08 0.85
C LEU A 7 4.68 -22.12 1.04
N PHE A 8 3.80 -22.07 0.06
CA PHE A 8 2.59 -21.23 0.08
C PHE A 8 1.35 -22.10 0.10
N ALA A 9 0.28 -21.62 0.74
CA ALA A 9 -1.02 -22.30 0.72
C ALA A 9 -1.60 -22.32 -0.71
N PRO A 10 -2.31 -23.40 -1.10
CA PRO A 10 -2.94 -23.47 -2.41
C PRO A 10 -3.91 -22.30 -2.64
N GLY A 11 -3.84 -21.70 -3.83
CA GLY A 11 -4.77 -20.64 -4.25
C GLY A 11 -4.67 -19.34 -3.46
N LYS A 12 -3.59 -19.11 -2.70
CA LYS A 12 -3.35 -17.82 -2.01
C LYS A 12 -2.39 -16.91 -2.76
N VAL A 13 -1.50 -17.49 -3.56
CA VAL A 13 -0.38 -16.77 -4.19
C VAL A 13 -0.22 -17.23 -5.64
N ASN A 14 0.00 -16.28 -6.55
CA ASN A 14 0.46 -16.52 -7.92
C ASN A 14 1.92 -16.08 -8.05
N LEU A 15 2.79 -16.97 -8.51
CA LEU A 15 4.20 -16.63 -8.78
C LEU A 15 4.29 -15.68 -9.98
N VAL A 16 5.32 -14.82 -9.99
CA VAL A 16 5.58 -13.94 -11.14
C VAL A 16 5.88 -14.79 -12.37
N GLU A 17 5.13 -14.59 -13.46
CA GLU A 17 5.18 -15.41 -14.68
C GLU A 17 6.55 -15.44 -15.36
N GLN A 18 7.34 -14.38 -15.19
CA GLN A 18 8.68 -14.24 -15.76
C GLN A 18 9.76 -15.06 -15.02
N LEU A 19 9.46 -15.57 -13.83
CA LEU A 19 10.41 -16.36 -13.06
C LEU A 19 10.39 -17.82 -13.54
N GLU A 20 11.58 -18.32 -13.86
CA GLU A 20 11.81 -19.69 -14.32
C GLU A 20 13.05 -20.31 -13.64
N SER A 21 13.38 -21.55 -13.99
CA SER A 21 14.59 -22.19 -13.48
C SER A 21 15.82 -21.36 -13.85
N LEU A 22 16.72 -21.15 -12.88
CA LEU A 22 17.96 -20.36 -13.01
C LEU A 22 17.76 -18.84 -13.13
N SER A 23 16.53 -18.31 -12.98
CA SER A 23 16.35 -16.86 -12.85
C SER A 23 17.14 -16.30 -11.67
N VAL A 24 17.74 -15.12 -11.85
CA VAL A 24 18.47 -14.43 -10.78
C VAL A 24 17.48 -13.87 -9.77
N THR A 25 17.60 -14.28 -8.51
CA THR A 25 16.77 -13.78 -7.41
C THR A 25 17.54 -12.77 -6.57
N LYS A 26 16.99 -11.56 -6.38
CA LYS A 26 17.54 -10.57 -5.46
C LYS A 26 16.52 -10.21 -4.38
N ILE A 27 17.01 -9.90 -3.19
CA ILE A 27 16.16 -9.40 -2.09
C ILE A 27 15.52 -8.07 -2.52
N GLY A 28 14.23 -7.93 -2.21
CA GLY A 28 13.43 -6.76 -2.57
C GLY A 28 12.84 -6.80 -3.98
N GLN A 29 13.16 -7.81 -4.80
CA GLN A 29 12.48 -8.03 -6.09
C GLN A 29 11.20 -8.86 -5.90
N PRO A 30 10.17 -8.64 -6.73
CA PRO A 30 8.90 -9.35 -6.60
C PRO A 30 9.06 -10.83 -6.93
N LEU A 31 8.52 -11.69 -6.06
CA LEU A 31 8.49 -13.15 -6.25
C LEU A 31 7.09 -13.65 -6.62
N ALA A 32 6.06 -13.04 -6.06
CA ALA A 32 4.69 -13.47 -6.21
C ALA A 32 3.70 -12.35 -5.89
N VAL A 33 2.46 -12.51 -6.32
CA VAL A 33 1.33 -11.63 -5.99
C VAL A 33 0.23 -12.41 -5.28
N SER A 34 -0.45 -11.76 -4.34
CA SER A 34 -1.61 -12.34 -3.67
C SER A 34 -2.77 -12.50 -4.65
N THR A 35 -3.50 -13.60 -4.50
CA THR A 35 -4.74 -13.85 -5.25
C THR A 35 -5.97 -13.26 -4.58
N GLU A 36 -5.82 -12.72 -3.37
CA GLU A 36 -6.90 -12.14 -2.61
C GLU A 36 -7.38 -10.84 -3.26
N THR A 37 -8.67 -10.78 -3.57
CA THR A 37 -9.31 -9.57 -4.06
C THR A 37 -9.67 -8.69 -2.87
N PHE A 38 -8.94 -7.60 -2.71
CA PHE A 38 -9.34 -6.53 -1.81
C PHE A 38 -10.55 -5.83 -2.44
N VAL A 39 -11.72 -6.02 -1.82
CA VAL A 39 -12.92 -5.28 -2.20
C VAL A 39 -12.75 -3.88 -1.61
N THR A 40 -12.48 -2.89 -2.46
CA THR A 40 -12.74 -1.50 -2.09
C THR A 40 -14.25 -1.39 -1.86
N PRO A 41 -14.70 -0.98 -0.66
CA PRO A 41 -16.12 -0.77 -0.44
C PRO A 41 -16.64 0.23 -1.48
N ASP A 42 -17.77 -0.09 -2.12
CA ASP A 42 -18.44 0.75 -3.13
C ASP A 42 -18.96 2.08 -2.56
N ALA A 43 -18.87 2.25 -1.24
CA ALA A 43 -19.18 3.48 -0.55
C ALA A 43 -17.99 4.45 -0.60
N GLU A 44 -18.23 5.64 -1.14
CA GLU A 44 -17.35 6.79 -0.94
C GLU A 44 -17.12 6.98 0.58
N PRO A 45 -15.87 7.16 1.04
CA PRO A 45 -15.60 7.39 2.46
C PRO A 45 -16.49 8.53 2.95
N ALA A 46 -17.18 8.31 4.07
CA ALA A 46 -18.00 9.36 4.66
C ALA A 46 -17.11 10.60 4.91
N PRO A 47 -17.58 11.81 4.59
CA PRO A 47 -16.82 13.02 4.86
C PRO A 47 -16.49 13.08 6.35
N LEU A 48 -15.23 13.40 6.66
CA LEU A 48 -14.78 13.57 8.03
C LEU A 48 -15.58 14.68 8.73
N PRO A 49 -15.90 14.54 10.02
CA PRO A 49 -16.61 15.58 10.76
C PRO A 49 -15.76 16.85 10.84
N ALA A 50 -16.41 18.01 10.71
CA ALA A 50 -15.75 19.31 10.74
C ALA A 50 -14.89 19.52 12.00
N GLU A 51 -15.34 18.98 13.14
CA GLU A 51 -14.63 19.05 14.42
C GLU A 51 -13.25 18.38 14.38
N GLU A 52 -13.10 17.27 13.65
CA GLU A 52 -11.82 16.57 13.49
C GLU A 52 -10.88 17.34 12.57
N ILE A 53 -11.43 17.95 11.52
CA ILE A 53 -10.68 18.79 10.57
C ILE A 53 -10.19 20.07 11.25
N GLU A 54 -11.04 20.72 12.05
CA GLU A 54 -10.70 21.92 12.81
C GLU A 54 -9.65 21.63 13.89
N ALA A 55 -9.73 20.48 14.58
CA ALA A 55 -8.74 20.07 15.56
C ALA A 55 -7.35 19.84 14.93
N GLU A 56 -7.27 19.30 13.72
CA GLU A 56 -6.00 19.14 12.99
C GLU A 56 -5.39 20.51 12.60
N HIS A 57 -6.23 21.43 12.12
CA HIS A 57 -5.80 22.80 11.76
C HIS A 57 -5.34 23.60 12.98
N ASP A 58 -6.03 23.49 14.13
CA ASP A 58 -5.64 24.14 15.38
C ASP A 58 -4.33 23.57 15.94
N ALA A 59 -4.12 22.26 15.79
CA ALA A 59 -2.86 21.60 16.16
C ALA A 59 -1.70 21.93 15.21
N SER A 60 -1.99 22.36 13.97
CA SER A 60 -1.00 22.69 12.94
C SER A 60 -1.17 24.12 12.39
N PRO A 61 -1.01 25.18 13.22
CA PRO A 61 -1.34 26.56 12.87
C PRO A 61 -0.41 27.21 11.82
N LEU A 62 0.56 26.47 11.27
CA LEU A 62 1.61 26.97 10.35
C LEU A 62 1.25 26.87 8.85
N VAL A 63 0.00 26.55 8.50
CA VAL A 63 -0.39 26.29 7.09
C VAL A 63 -1.05 27.45 6.33
N ASP A 64 -1.31 28.60 6.95
CA ASP A 64 -2.03 29.73 6.32
C ASP A 64 -1.21 31.03 6.11
N ASP A 65 0.12 30.96 6.02
CA ASP A 65 0.98 32.12 5.71
C ASP A 65 1.11 32.42 4.20
N LYS A 66 0.11 32.07 3.39
CA LYS A 66 -0.07 32.60 2.02
C LYS A 66 -1.45 33.21 1.86
N LYS A 67 -1.73 34.25 2.63
CA LYS A 67 -2.67 35.28 2.17
C LYS A 67 -2.01 35.99 0.99
N ASP A 68 -2.61 35.82 -0.18
CA ASP A 68 -2.32 36.58 -1.38
C ASP A 68 -2.14 38.08 -1.03
N GLN A 69 -0.96 38.61 -1.34
CA GLN A 69 -0.76 40.04 -1.45
C GLN A 69 -1.56 40.52 -2.66
N VAL A 70 -2.63 41.27 -2.41
CA VAL A 70 -3.30 42.13 -3.41
C VAL A 70 -2.71 43.54 -3.39
#